data_AF-A0A9X3TCZ0-F1
#
_entry.id   AF-A0A9X3TCZ0-F1
#
_cell.length_a   1.000
_cell.length_b   1.000
_cell.length_c   1.000
_cell.angle_alpha   90.00
_cell.angle_beta   90.00
_cell.angle_gamma   90.00
#
_symmetry.space_group_name_H-M   'P 1'
#
loop_
_entity.id
_entity.type
_entity.pdbx_description
1 polymer ?
#
loop_
_entity_poly.entity_id
_entity_poly.type
_entity_poly.pdbx_seq_one_letter_code
_entity_poly.pdbx_strand_id
1 'polypeptide(L)'
;MNILNNQEAFAALQKGKNLLCRYMDGEFLELDQFPATVFGKPEYQFCIDIEKIELAGFTFTKPCTLDELIDDQEIYAIDFSCSNIYKSSFKSNNDYVCKLVANGVVQRDLNNASDQLRAFQKVLGVEMGIIIKTVDFIETGIDEKKSEVKQNKKRTSKKDTPVDPQLVEAEKDIVLDGISRSKTEPEINSLCYDLEKHSFTPEQLKAIENAKDAKLAELALIRAEAESEKHELSVLCEAFIDEISNSKSKEDLDFIRSRINSNGGLTEVENAELCTRLNIKAKTFESAEPSIVVDAPNEEINNDKKPIEEEEGKYQKKLVELKKRVDESKTVTEVNAVTKYTTQWSAEQRAPLLQHIHRRLKELKKEKQANEPSLLVKIQNASDLATLDVYEIDIHSLDPLAQPKMMQAITTRKKELDQAKNEYLIDEDLP
;
A
#
# COMPACT_ATOMS: atom_id res chain seq x y z
N MET A 1 -11.80 -25.86 8.90
CA MET A 1 -12.98 -26.11 8.04
C MET A 1 -14.18 -26.29 8.95
N ASN A 2 -15.25 -25.50 8.78
CA ASN A 2 -16.42 -25.56 9.66
C ASN A 2 -17.49 -26.49 9.04
N ILE A 3 -17.97 -27.48 9.81
CA ILE A 3 -19.01 -28.39 9.35
C ILE A 3 -20.37 -27.77 9.67
N LEU A 4 -21.21 -27.66 8.64
CA LEU A 4 -22.55 -27.14 8.72
C LEU A 4 -23.56 -28.26 8.98
N ASN A 5 -24.57 -27.96 9.80
CA ASN A 5 -25.76 -28.80 9.88
C ASN A 5 -26.68 -28.59 8.66
N ASN A 6 -27.71 -29.42 8.52
CA ASN A 6 -28.59 -29.39 7.33
C ASN A 6 -29.31 -28.05 7.14
N GLN A 7 -29.71 -27.38 8.22
CA GLN A 7 -30.37 -26.08 8.15
C GLN A 7 -29.39 -24.97 7.75
N GLU A 8 -28.19 -24.97 8.32
CA GLU A 8 -27.12 -24.04 7.99
C GLU A 8 -26.64 -24.21 6.55
N ALA A 9 -26.48 -25.46 6.10
CA ALA A 9 -26.13 -25.78 4.73
C ALA A 9 -27.19 -25.25 3.76
N PHE A 10 -28.47 -25.52 4.03
CA PHE A 10 -29.55 -25.02 3.18
C PHE A 10 -29.60 -23.48 3.16
N ALA A 11 -29.41 -22.83 4.32
CA ALA A 11 -29.35 -21.37 4.40
C ALA A 11 -28.14 -20.78 3.64
N ALA A 12 -26.98 -21.43 3.69
CA ALA A 12 -25.80 -21.04 2.93
C ALA A 12 -26.02 -21.18 1.42
N LEU A 13 -26.70 -22.25 0.98
CA LEU A 13 -27.10 -22.45 -0.42
C LEU A 13 -28.05 -21.33 -0.88
N GLN A 14 -29.04 -20.96 -0.05
CA GLN A 14 -29.96 -19.85 -0.33
C GLN A 14 -29.26 -18.49 -0.44
N LYS A 15 -28.15 -18.30 0.28
CA LYS A 15 -27.29 -17.11 0.17
C LYS A 15 -26.33 -17.17 -1.05
N GLY A 16 -26.42 -18.20 -1.89
CA GLY A 16 -25.60 -18.36 -3.08
C GLY A 16 -24.16 -18.82 -2.80
N LYS A 17 -23.87 -19.39 -1.62
CA LYS A 17 -22.57 -19.98 -1.32
C LYS A 17 -22.48 -21.39 -1.91
N ASN A 18 -21.32 -21.76 -2.42
CA ASN A 18 -21.04 -23.12 -2.87
C ASN A 18 -20.81 -24.04 -1.66
N LEU A 19 -21.31 -25.27 -1.75
CA LEU A 19 -21.19 -26.27 -0.68
C LEU A 19 -20.51 -27.52 -1.19
N LEU A 20 -19.69 -28.12 -0.33
CA LEU A 20 -19.25 -29.48 -0.48
C LEU A 20 -20.05 -30.38 0.46
N CYS A 21 -20.26 -31.61 0.01
CA CYS A 21 -20.96 -32.64 0.75
C CYS A 21 -20.08 -33.87 0.87
N ARG A 22 -20.15 -34.54 2.03
CA ARG A 22 -19.55 -35.86 2.23
C ARG A 22 -20.52 -36.78 2.96
N TYR A 23 -20.35 -38.07 2.75
CA TYR A 23 -20.99 -39.09 3.57
C TYR A 23 -20.04 -39.49 4.71
N MET A 24 -20.44 -39.24 5.96
CA MET A 24 -19.66 -39.55 7.16
C MET A 24 -18.20 -39.05 7.07
N ASP A 25 -17.20 -39.92 7.22
CA ASP A 25 -15.77 -39.60 7.18
C ASP A 25 -15.16 -39.67 5.77
N GLY A 26 -16.00 -39.64 4.73
CA GLY A 26 -15.55 -39.57 3.35
C GLY A 26 -14.89 -38.23 2.98
N GLU A 27 -14.48 -38.13 1.71
CA GLU A 27 -13.99 -36.87 1.15
C GLU A 27 -15.14 -35.92 0.82
N PHE A 28 -14.87 -34.62 0.96
CA PHE A 28 -15.80 -33.58 0.54
C PHE A 28 -15.79 -33.46 -0.99
N LEU A 29 -16.96 -33.72 -1.58
CA LEU A 29 -17.20 -33.66 -3.02
C LEU A 29 -18.22 -32.54 -3.32
N GLU A 30 -18.28 -32.14 -4.59
CA GLU A 30 -19.23 -31.14 -5.06
C GLU A 30 -20.68 -31.60 -4.80
N LEU A 31 -21.54 -30.66 -4.39
CA LEU A 31 -22.92 -30.96 -4.00
C LEU A 31 -23.76 -31.56 -5.14
N ASP A 32 -23.44 -31.25 -6.40
CA ASP A 32 -24.14 -31.74 -7.59
C ASP A 32 -23.97 -33.25 -7.83
N GLN A 33 -22.95 -33.87 -7.20
CA GLN A 33 -22.73 -35.31 -7.21
C GLN A 33 -23.70 -36.05 -6.30
N PHE A 34 -24.48 -35.33 -5.48
CA PHE A 34 -25.40 -35.92 -4.52
C PHE A 34 -26.87 -35.59 -4.83
N PRO A 35 -27.80 -36.52 -4.54
CA PRO A 35 -29.22 -36.22 -4.68
C PRO A 35 -29.69 -35.22 -3.61
N ALA A 36 -30.64 -34.34 -3.95
CA ALA A 36 -31.17 -33.31 -3.04
C ALA A 36 -31.69 -33.86 -1.69
N THR A 37 -31.98 -35.16 -1.60
CA THR A 37 -32.34 -35.85 -0.35
C THR A 37 -31.27 -35.81 0.74
N VAL A 38 -30.00 -35.48 0.41
CA VAL A 38 -28.92 -35.41 1.41
C VAL A 38 -29.19 -34.40 2.52
N PHE A 39 -29.89 -33.30 2.23
CA PHE A 39 -30.28 -32.31 3.25
C PHE A 39 -31.28 -32.87 4.29
N GLY A 40 -31.91 -34.01 4.02
CA GLY A 40 -32.81 -34.70 4.96
C GLY A 40 -32.13 -35.82 5.75
N LYS A 41 -30.84 -36.08 5.50
CA LYS A 41 -30.13 -37.24 6.04
C LYS A 41 -29.04 -36.81 7.03
N PRO A 42 -29.01 -37.35 8.26
CA PRO A 42 -28.02 -36.97 9.27
C PRO A 42 -26.62 -37.54 9.01
N GLU A 43 -26.49 -38.54 8.13
CA GLU A 43 -25.21 -39.16 7.80
C GLU A 43 -24.36 -38.32 6.83
N TYR A 44 -24.94 -37.27 6.26
CA TYR A 44 -24.25 -36.35 5.36
C TYR A 44 -23.81 -35.11 6.11
N GLN A 45 -22.58 -34.67 5.80
CA GLN A 45 -21.99 -33.47 6.36
C GLN A 45 -21.70 -32.48 5.26
N PHE A 46 -21.88 -31.20 5.56
CA PHE A 46 -21.73 -30.11 4.61
C PHE A 46 -20.66 -29.15 5.10
N CYS A 47 -19.98 -28.50 4.17
CA CYS A 47 -19.15 -27.34 4.47
C CYS A 47 -19.20 -26.36 3.30
N ILE A 48 -18.84 -25.11 3.55
CA ILE A 48 -18.76 -24.10 2.49
C ILE A 48 -17.51 -24.36 1.67
N ASP A 49 -17.66 -24.43 0.35
CA ASP A 49 -16.53 -24.40 -0.56
C ASP A 49 -16.02 -22.96 -0.69
N ILE A 50 -14.90 -22.69 -0.03
CA ILE A 50 -14.30 -21.36 -0.03
C ILE A 50 -13.31 -21.33 -1.18
N GLU A 51 -13.55 -20.41 -2.12
CA GLU A 51 -12.69 -20.19 -3.27
C GLU A 51 -11.23 -19.99 -2.83
N LYS A 52 -10.30 -20.64 -3.52
CA LYS A 52 -8.87 -20.60 -3.22
C LYS A 52 -8.16 -19.64 -4.16
N ILE A 53 -7.09 -19.01 -3.65
CA ILE A 53 -6.16 -18.17 -4.40
C ILE A 53 -4.86 -18.95 -4.52
N GLU A 54 -4.31 -19.01 -5.74
CA GLU A 54 -2.96 -19.49 -6.00
C GLU A 54 -2.03 -18.31 -6.27
N LEU A 55 -0.98 -18.16 -5.45
CA LEU A 55 -0.04 -17.06 -5.56
C LEU A 55 1.38 -17.53 -5.20
N ALA A 56 2.34 -17.29 -6.10
CA ALA A 56 3.75 -17.67 -5.93
C ALA A 56 4.00 -19.14 -5.54
N GLY A 57 3.11 -20.05 -5.93
CA GLY A 57 3.17 -21.48 -5.60
C GLY A 57 2.61 -21.85 -4.23
N PHE A 58 1.93 -20.93 -3.55
CA PHE A 58 1.13 -21.18 -2.36
C PHE A 58 -0.36 -21.14 -2.73
N THR A 59 -1.16 -21.95 -2.06
CA THR A 59 -2.62 -22.01 -2.24
C THR A 59 -3.29 -21.78 -0.90
N PHE A 60 -4.13 -20.75 -0.80
CA PHE A 60 -4.85 -20.40 0.43
C PHE A 60 -6.29 -19.96 0.12
N THR A 61 -7.20 -20.01 1.08
CA THR A 61 -8.59 -19.59 0.90
C THR A 61 -8.69 -18.08 0.70
N LYS A 62 -9.71 -17.60 -0.02
CA LYS A 62 -10.05 -16.18 -0.01
C LYS A 62 -10.20 -15.68 1.44
N PRO A 63 -9.69 -14.46 1.74
CA PRO A 63 -9.84 -13.85 3.06
C PRO A 63 -11.30 -13.78 3.52
N CYS A 64 -11.51 -13.74 4.82
CA CYS A 64 -12.84 -13.64 5.40
C CYS A 64 -13.55 -12.35 4.95
N THR A 65 -14.87 -12.42 4.76
CA THR A 65 -15.73 -11.25 4.58
C THR A 65 -16.61 -11.03 5.81
N LEU A 66 -17.11 -9.80 5.99
CA LEU A 66 -17.90 -9.44 7.19
C LEU A 66 -19.20 -10.24 7.33
N ASP A 67 -19.83 -10.66 6.22
CA ASP A 67 -21.05 -11.48 6.23
C ASP A 67 -20.83 -12.92 6.73
N GLU A 68 -19.58 -13.37 6.78
CA GLU A 68 -19.22 -14.73 7.14
C GLU A 68 -18.72 -14.88 8.58
N LEU A 69 -18.43 -13.76 9.25
CA LEU A 69 -17.88 -13.76 10.59
C LEU A 69 -18.98 -13.56 11.64
N ILE A 70 -18.87 -14.32 12.72
CA ILE A 70 -19.74 -14.22 13.88
C ILE A 70 -18.93 -13.65 15.05
N ASP A 71 -19.55 -12.86 15.91
CA ASP A 71 -18.89 -12.35 17.11
C ASP A 71 -18.30 -13.50 17.95
N ASP A 72 -17.14 -13.21 18.53
CA ASP A 72 -16.28 -14.14 19.28
C ASP A 72 -15.69 -15.30 18.46
N GLN A 73 -15.84 -15.29 17.13
CA GLN A 73 -15.17 -16.25 16.24
C GLN A 73 -13.66 -15.99 16.18
N GLU A 74 -12.86 -17.05 16.31
CA GLU A 74 -11.41 -16.97 16.16
C GLU A 74 -11.01 -16.57 14.73
N ILE A 75 -10.12 -15.58 14.62
CA ILE A 75 -9.60 -15.02 13.36
C ILE A 75 -8.09 -14.81 13.44
N TYR A 76 -7.47 -14.76 12.26
CA TYR A 76 -6.03 -14.57 12.08
C TYR A 76 -5.78 -13.37 11.16
N ALA A 77 -5.42 -12.22 11.73
CA ALA A 77 -5.10 -11.03 10.96
C ALA A 77 -3.61 -10.97 10.62
N ILE A 78 -3.30 -10.71 9.36
CA ILE A 78 -1.94 -10.65 8.84
C ILE A 78 -1.46 -9.20 8.84
N ASP A 79 -0.28 -8.96 9.39
CA ASP A 79 0.46 -7.71 9.21
C ASP A 79 1.70 -7.97 8.37
N PHE A 80 1.61 -7.55 7.10
CA PHE A 80 2.68 -7.68 6.12
C PHE A 80 3.90 -6.80 6.45
N SER A 81 3.75 -5.75 7.27
CA SER A 81 4.83 -4.81 7.59
C SER A 81 5.89 -5.43 8.50
N CYS A 82 5.47 -6.35 9.37
CA CYS A 82 6.32 -6.98 10.38
C CYS A 82 6.34 -8.51 10.30
N SER A 83 5.73 -9.11 9.26
CA SER A 83 5.55 -10.56 9.14
C SER A 83 4.87 -11.21 10.36
N ASN A 84 3.93 -10.50 10.96
CA ASN A 84 3.17 -10.96 12.11
C ASN A 84 1.82 -11.55 11.70
N ILE A 85 1.37 -12.56 12.43
CA ILE A 85 -0.01 -13.05 12.39
C ILE A 85 -0.61 -12.89 13.78
N TYR A 86 -1.66 -12.10 13.86
CA TYR A 86 -2.39 -11.80 15.08
C TYR A 86 -3.59 -12.72 15.20
N LYS A 87 -3.55 -13.60 16.20
CA LYS A 87 -4.66 -14.45 16.61
C LYS A 87 -5.54 -13.69 17.59
N SER A 88 -6.82 -13.53 17.25
CA SER A 88 -7.80 -12.87 18.12
C SER A 88 -9.22 -13.39 17.85
N SER A 89 -10.21 -12.85 18.58
CA SER A 89 -11.63 -13.10 18.33
C SER A 89 -12.25 -11.91 17.59
N PHE A 90 -13.06 -12.19 16.57
CA PHE A 90 -13.78 -11.19 15.82
C PHE A 90 -14.85 -10.53 16.67
N LYS A 91 -14.97 -9.20 16.57
CA LYS A 91 -16.03 -8.43 17.22
C LYS A 91 -16.54 -7.39 16.24
N SER A 92 -17.81 -7.51 15.86
CA SER A 92 -18.49 -6.62 14.91
C SER A 92 -18.57 -5.16 15.40
N ASN A 93 -18.50 -4.94 16.71
CA ASN A 93 -18.46 -3.60 17.30
C ASN A 93 -17.08 -2.93 17.25
N ASN A 94 -16.01 -3.65 16.88
CA ASN A 94 -14.68 -3.10 16.76
C ASN A 94 -14.42 -2.67 15.30
N ASP A 95 -14.45 -1.35 15.06
CA ASP A 95 -14.22 -0.74 13.74
C ASP A 95 -12.83 -1.08 13.16
N TYR A 96 -11.80 -1.17 14.00
CA TYR A 96 -10.45 -1.53 13.55
C TYR A 96 -10.42 -2.96 12.99
N VAL A 97 -11.01 -3.92 13.69
CA VAL A 97 -11.09 -5.31 13.22
C VAL A 97 -11.94 -5.40 11.94
N CYS A 98 -13.05 -4.67 11.87
CA CYS A 98 -13.89 -4.62 10.68
C CYS A 98 -13.11 -4.08 9.46
N LYS A 99 -12.25 -3.07 9.64
CA LYS A 99 -11.35 -2.56 8.60
C LYS A 99 -10.32 -3.58 8.16
N LEU A 100 -9.74 -4.37 9.09
CA LEU A 100 -8.82 -5.45 8.72
C LEU A 100 -9.51 -6.50 7.84
N VAL A 101 -10.75 -6.88 8.18
CA VAL A 101 -11.55 -7.81 7.37
C VAL A 101 -11.84 -7.20 5.99
N ALA A 102 -12.27 -5.93 5.94
CA ALA A 102 -12.57 -5.23 4.68
C ALA A 102 -11.33 -5.07 3.77
N ASN A 103 -10.13 -4.99 4.34
CA ASN A 103 -8.87 -4.92 3.60
C ASN A 103 -8.34 -6.30 3.15
N GLY A 104 -9.05 -7.39 3.45
CA GLY A 104 -8.66 -8.73 2.99
C GLY A 104 -7.41 -9.29 3.68
N VAL A 105 -7.09 -8.81 4.88
CA VAL A 105 -5.92 -9.27 5.66
C VAL A 105 -6.29 -10.27 6.76
N VAL A 106 -7.55 -10.69 6.84
CA VAL A 106 -8.04 -11.60 7.88
C VAL A 106 -8.37 -12.96 7.29
N GLN A 107 -7.79 -14.00 7.89
CA GLN A 107 -8.00 -15.39 7.54
C GLN A 107 -8.70 -16.17 8.67
N ARG A 108 -9.28 -17.29 8.30
CA ARG A 108 -10.09 -18.16 9.18
C ARG A 108 -9.27 -19.20 9.93
N ASP A 109 -8.04 -19.46 9.50
CA ASP A 109 -7.11 -20.33 10.18
C ASP A 109 -5.66 -19.92 9.92
N LEU A 110 -4.77 -20.44 10.77
CA LEU A 110 -3.35 -20.12 10.75
C LEU A 110 -2.65 -20.57 9.47
N ASN A 111 -3.04 -21.68 8.87
CA ASN A 111 -2.36 -22.21 7.69
C ASN A 111 -2.63 -21.28 6.51
N ASN A 112 -3.88 -20.93 6.27
CA ASN A 112 -4.25 -19.97 5.22
C ASN A 112 -3.63 -18.59 5.47
N ALA A 113 -3.56 -18.13 6.73
CA ALA A 113 -2.85 -16.90 7.08
C ALA A 113 -1.36 -16.94 6.76
N SER A 114 -0.71 -18.06 7.10
CA SER A 114 0.72 -18.26 6.88
C SER A 114 1.04 -18.39 5.39
N ASP A 115 0.23 -19.13 4.64
CA ASP A 115 0.40 -19.32 3.19
C ASP A 115 0.12 -18.02 2.43
N GLN A 116 -0.88 -17.23 2.84
CA GLN A 116 -1.10 -15.88 2.29
C GLN A 116 0.11 -14.98 2.55
N LEU A 117 0.63 -14.95 3.78
CA LEU A 117 1.80 -14.12 4.12
C LEU A 117 3.05 -14.55 3.33
N ARG A 118 3.34 -15.85 3.27
CA ARG A 118 4.47 -16.40 2.49
C ARG A 118 4.34 -16.14 1.00
N ALA A 119 3.13 -16.22 0.46
CA ALA A 119 2.88 -15.92 -0.93
C ALA A 119 3.28 -14.47 -1.25
N PHE A 120 2.84 -13.50 -0.43
CA PHE A 120 3.20 -12.10 -0.59
C PHE A 120 4.70 -11.85 -0.42
N GLN A 121 5.33 -12.43 0.62
CA GLN A 121 6.77 -12.35 0.83
C GLN A 121 7.54 -12.83 -0.42
N LYS A 122 7.16 -13.98 -0.97
CA LYS A 122 7.79 -14.56 -2.16
C LYS A 122 7.57 -13.73 -3.42
N VAL A 123 6.38 -13.15 -3.62
CA VAL A 123 6.12 -12.22 -4.73
C VAL A 123 7.04 -11.00 -4.67
N LEU A 124 7.31 -10.49 -3.47
CA LEU A 124 8.16 -9.32 -3.25
C LEU A 124 9.66 -9.67 -3.17
N GLY A 125 10.04 -10.95 -3.24
CA GLY A 125 11.42 -11.41 -3.12
C GLY A 125 12.02 -11.24 -1.72
N VAL A 126 11.19 -11.19 -0.68
CA VAL A 126 11.61 -11.13 0.72
C VAL A 126 11.35 -12.47 1.42
N GLU A 127 12.20 -12.85 2.36
CA GLU A 127 12.03 -14.07 3.16
C GLU A 127 12.23 -13.71 4.63
N MET A 128 11.12 -13.65 5.36
CA MET A 128 11.11 -13.33 6.79
C MET A 128 10.36 -14.41 7.56
N GLY A 129 10.83 -14.70 8.77
CA GLY A 129 10.12 -15.59 9.69
C GLY A 129 8.74 -15.06 10.04
N ILE A 130 7.77 -15.96 10.18
CA ILE A 130 6.41 -15.61 10.62
C ILE A 130 6.35 -15.67 12.14
N ILE A 131 5.89 -14.58 12.76
CA ILE A 131 5.69 -14.51 14.21
C ILE A 131 4.18 -14.53 14.49
N ILE A 132 3.74 -15.44 15.35
CA ILE A 132 2.33 -15.57 15.71
C ILE A 132 2.14 -14.97 17.10
N LYS A 133 1.25 -13.99 17.21
CA LYS A 133 0.93 -13.29 18.47
C LYS A 133 -0.54 -13.48 18.80
N THR A 134 -0.86 -13.80 20.05
CA THR A 134 -2.24 -13.76 20.55
C THR A 134 -2.49 -12.38 21.14
N VAL A 135 -3.51 -11.68 20.64
CA VAL A 135 -3.75 -10.27 20.99
C VAL A 135 -5.24 -9.98 21.11
N ASP A 136 -5.57 -8.93 21.87
CA ASP A 136 -6.90 -8.34 21.88
C ASP A 136 -6.87 -7.07 21.03
N PHE A 137 -7.75 -6.96 20.03
CA PHE A 137 -7.90 -5.70 19.30
C PHE A 137 -8.69 -4.69 20.14
N ILE A 138 -8.13 -3.49 20.32
CA ILE A 138 -8.78 -2.32 20.92
C ILE A 138 -9.11 -1.28 19.83
N GLU A 139 -9.99 -0.31 20.11
CA GLU A 139 -10.40 0.71 19.11
C GLU A 139 -9.22 1.52 18.54
N THR A 140 -8.10 1.59 19.24
CA THR A 140 -6.90 2.33 18.82
C THR A 140 -5.78 1.45 18.25
N GLY A 141 -5.97 0.13 18.11
CA GLY A 141 -4.95 -0.80 17.61
C GLY A 141 -4.87 -2.13 18.35
N ILE A 142 -3.68 -2.73 18.39
CA ILE A 142 -3.44 -4.06 18.99
C ILE A 142 -3.00 -3.90 20.44
N ASP A 143 -3.74 -4.49 21.39
CA ASP A 143 -3.35 -4.58 22.79
C ASP A 143 -2.63 -5.93 23.00
N GLU A 144 -1.31 -5.91 23.16
CA GLU A 144 -0.50 -7.10 23.46
C GLU A 144 -0.75 -7.54 24.92
N LYS A 145 -1.93 -8.09 25.19
CA LYS A 145 -2.18 -8.78 26.46
C LYS A 145 -1.47 -10.13 26.44
N LYS A 146 -0.48 -10.25 27.33
CA LYS A 146 0.19 -11.50 27.69
C LYS A 146 -0.85 -12.61 27.85
N SER A 147 -0.82 -13.59 26.95
CA SER A 147 -1.59 -14.82 27.07
C SER A 147 -1.10 -15.62 28.27
N GLU A 148 -1.71 -15.38 29.44
CA GLU A 148 -1.67 -16.28 30.59
C GLU A 148 -2.43 -17.57 30.25
N VAL A 149 -1.69 -18.68 30.11
CA VAL A 149 -2.27 -20.02 30.08
C VAL A 149 -2.85 -20.33 31.46
N LYS A 150 -4.19 -20.31 31.59
CA LYS A 150 -4.91 -20.83 32.76
C LYS A 150 -4.77 -22.36 32.82
N GLN A 151 -3.83 -22.87 33.61
CA GLN A 151 -4.02 -24.17 34.27
C GLN A 151 -4.85 -23.95 35.54
N ASN A 152 -6.00 -24.62 35.63
CA ASN A 152 -6.84 -24.59 36.82
C ASN A 152 -6.96 -26.00 37.41
N LYS A 153 -6.08 -26.34 38.38
CA LYS A 153 -6.47 -27.08 39.61
C LYS A 153 -5.32 -27.22 40.62
N LYS A 154 -5.62 -26.74 41.83
CA LYS A 154 -5.09 -27.07 43.17
C LYS A 154 -3.69 -26.56 43.58
N ARG A 155 -3.75 -25.57 44.50
CA ARG A 155 -2.85 -25.29 45.63
C ARG A 155 -1.84 -26.41 45.95
N THR A 156 -0.54 -26.07 45.96
CA THR A 156 0.34 -26.10 47.16
C THR A 156 1.70 -25.44 46.87
N SER A 157 2.25 -24.83 47.93
CA SER A 157 3.48 -24.05 48.07
C SER A 157 4.81 -24.77 47.81
N LYS A 158 5.81 -23.97 47.36
CA LYS A 158 7.29 -24.11 47.48
C LYS A 158 7.98 -25.39 46.99
N LYS A 159 8.89 -25.25 46.01
CA LYS A 159 10.30 -25.67 46.14
C LYS A 159 11.20 -25.14 45.02
N ASP A 160 12.29 -24.52 45.42
CA ASP A 160 13.50 -24.27 44.60
C ASP A 160 14.03 -25.58 44.00
N THR A 161 14.52 -25.53 42.77
CA THR A 161 15.46 -26.52 42.19
C THR A 161 16.34 -25.77 41.17
N PRO A 162 17.64 -26.10 41.07
CA PRO A 162 18.71 -25.15 40.83
C PRO A 162 18.90 -24.83 39.35
N VAL A 163 19.17 -23.55 39.06
CA VAL A 163 19.60 -23.09 37.73
C VAL A 163 21.04 -23.58 37.52
N ASP A 164 21.28 -24.27 36.41
CA ASP A 164 22.60 -24.70 35.97
C ASP A 164 23.47 -23.46 35.69
N PRO A 165 24.57 -23.22 36.44
CA PRO A 165 25.43 -22.05 36.27
C PRO A 165 26.03 -21.92 34.86
N GLN A 166 26.12 -23.04 34.13
CA GLN A 166 26.75 -23.09 32.81
C GLN A 166 25.84 -22.56 31.69
N LEU A 167 24.51 -22.63 31.88
CA LEU A 167 23.53 -22.06 30.95
C LEU A 167 23.43 -20.53 31.07
N VAL A 168 23.56 -20.00 32.29
CA VAL A 168 23.47 -18.56 32.56
C VAL A 168 24.70 -17.80 32.02
N GLU A 169 25.90 -18.38 32.09
CA GLU A 169 27.09 -17.76 31.52
C GLU A 169 27.06 -17.77 29.97
N ALA A 170 26.52 -18.83 29.36
CA ALA A 170 26.33 -18.89 27.91
C ALA A 170 25.31 -17.85 27.41
N GLU A 171 24.23 -17.62 28.17
CA GLU A 171 23.24 -16.57 27.85
C GLU A 171 23.87 -15.17 27.92
N LYS A 172 24.75 -14.91 28.88
CA LYS A 172 25.49 -13.63 28.98
C LYS A 172 26.40 -13.41 27.77
N ASP A 173 27.14 -14.43 27.35
CA ASP A 173 28.05 -14.33 26.20
C ASP A 173 27.30 -14.06 24.89
N ILE A 174 26.11 -14.65 24.72
CA ILE A 174 25.23 -14.40 23.58
C ILE A 174 24.75 -12.94 23.57
N VAL A 175 24.36 -12.40 24.73
CA VAL A 175 23.92 -11.00 24.85
C VAL A 175 25.08 -10.04 24.56
N LEU A 176 26.27 -10.29 25.11
CA LEU A 176 27.44 -9.43 24.86
C LEU A 176 27.89 -9.45 23.39
N ASP A 177 27.90 -10.62 22.75
CA ASP A 177 28.20 -10.75 21.33
C ASP A 177 27.14 -10.02 20.46
N GLY A 178 25.86 -10.14 20.82
CA GLY A 178 24.79 -9.40 20.16
C GLY A 178 24.92 -7.88 20.28
N ILE A 179 25.31 -7.36 21.46
CA ILE A 179 25.55 -5.92 21.67
C ILE A 179 26.71 -5.46 20.77
N SER A 180 27.79 -6.24 20.71
CA SER A 180 28.96 -5.89 19.88
C SER A 180 28.66 -5.80 18.38
N ARG A 181 27.74 -6.64 17.89
CA ARG A 181 27.33 -6.73 16.48
C ARG A 181 26.22 -5.76 16.08
N SER A 182 25.56 -5.13 17.06
CA SER A 182 24.46 -4.21 16.82
C SER A 182 24.95 -2.93 16.14
N LYS A 183 24.19 -2.45 15.15
CA LYS A 183 24.51 -1.26 14.35
C LYS A 183 23.62 -0.07 14.68
N THR A 184 22.53 -0.31 15.39
CA THR A 184 21.53 0.71 15.70
C THR A 184 21.15 0.69 17.18
N GLU A 185 20.80 1.85 17.72
CA GLU A 185 20.32 1.99 19.11
C GLU A 185 19.07 1.13 19.42
N PRO A 186 18.07 0.99 18.52
CA PRO A 186 16.92 0.11 18.74
C PRO A 186 17.28 -1.37 18.88
N GLU A 187 18.28 -1.87 18.12
CA GLU A 187 18.77 -3.26 18.24
C GLU A 187 19.36 -3.53 19.62
N ILE A 188 20.19 -2.60 20.11
CA ILE A 188 20.81 -2.67 21.44
C ILE A 188 19.73 -2.63 22.54
N ASN A 189 18.76 -1.73 22.42
CA ASN A 189 17.68 -1.61 23.40
C ASN A 189 16.76 -2.84 23.42
N SER A 190 16.50 -3.45 22.25
CA SER A 190 15.72 -4.69 22.16
C SER A 190 16.48 -5.88 22.75
N LEU A 191 17.80 -5.94 22.56
CA LEU A 191 18.63 -7.02 23.08
C LEU A 191 18.82 -6.94 24.60
N CYS A 192 18.82 -5.72 25.15
CA CYS A 192 18.89 -5.46 26.59
C CYS A 192 17.52 -5.37 27.28
N TYR A 193 16.44 -5.69 26.57
CA TYR A 193 15.08 -5.60 27.12
C TYR A 193 14.81 -6.76 28.09
N ASP A 194 14.27 -6.45 29.27
CA ASP A 194 13.86 -7.43 30.29
C ASP A 194 14.98 -8.34 30.85
N LEU A 195 16.25 -7.93 30.76
CA LEU A 195 17.41 -8.67 31.34
C LEU A 195 17.25 -8.97 32.85
N GLU A 196 16.55 -8.11 33.61
CA GLU A 196 16.26 -8.31 35.04
C GLU A 196 15.34 -9.51 35.32
N LYS A 197 14.63 -10.03 34.30
CA LYS A 197 13.80 -11.23 34.40
C LYS A 197 14.57 -12.52 34.13
N HIS A 198 15.77 -12.42 33.57
CA HIS A 198 16.68 -13.55 33.40
C HIS A 198 17.43 -13.81 34.70
N SER A 199 17.84 -15.06 34.93
CA SER A 199 18.52 -15.48 36.17
C SER A 199 20.00 -15.03 36.22
N PHE A 200 20.30 -13.82 35.72
CA PHE A 200 21.66 -13.25 35.73
C PHE A 200 22.03 -12.80 37.14
N THR A 201 23.30 -12.99 37.49
CA THR A 201 23.82 -12.40 38.72
C THR A 201 23.94 -10.87 38.57
N PRO A 202 23.90 -10.11 39.68
CA PRO A 202 24.06 -8.65 39.64
C PRO A 202 25.35 -8.20 38.95
N GLU A 203 26.42 -8.99 39.03
CA GLU A 203 27.69 -8.73 38.36
C GLU A 203 27.61 -8.91 36.83
N GLN A 204 26.81 -9.86 36.35
CA GLN A 204 26.60 -10.13 34.93
C GLN A 204 25.72 -9.05 34.30
N LEU A 205 24.64 -8.62 34.98
CA LEU A 205 23.81 -7.50 34.55
C LEU A 205 24.62 -6.21 34.42
N LYS A 206 25.50 -5.94 35.40
CA LYS A 206 26.39 -4.78 35.36
C LYS A 206 27.38 -4.84 34.18
N ALA A 207 27.86 -6.02 33.81
CA ALA A 207 28.74 -6.19 32.65
C ALA A 207 27.99 -5.91 31.32
N ILE A 208 26.74 -6.36 31.22
CA ILE A 208 25.89 -6.14 30.04
C ILE A 208 25.50 -4.65 29.92
N GLU A 209 25.18 -3.99 31.04
CA GLU A 209 24.87 -2.56 31.07
C GLU A 209 26.08 -1.71 30.65
N ASN A 210 27.28 -2.01 31.16
CA ASN A 210 28.50 -1.33 30.72
C ASN A 210 28.78 -1.53 29.22
N ALA A 211 28.53 -2.73 28.68
CA ALA A 211 28.73 -3.02 27.26
C ALA A 211 27.71 -2.28 26.39
N LYS A 212 26.46 -2.19 26.84
CA LYS A 212 25.39 -1.40 26.22
C LYS A 212 25.79 0.07 26.11
N ASP A 213 26.19 0.66 27.23
CA ASP A 213 26.51 2.09 27.30
C ASP A 213 27.75 2.43 26.44
N ALA A 214 28.77 1.56 26.46
CA ALA A 214 29.95 1.72 25.61
C ALA A 214 29.60 1.69 24.11
N LYS A 215 28.71 0.78 23.68
CA LYS A 215 28.29 0.68 22.27
C LYS A 215 27.40 1.83 21.83
N LEU A 216 26.50 2.30 22.71
CA LEU A 216 25.69 3.48 22.44
C LEU A 216 26.54 4.74 22.29
N ALA A 217 27.60 4.89 23.09
CA ALA A 217 28.55 5.99 22.94
C ALA A 217 29.31 5.92 21.60
N GLU A 218 29.71 4.73 21.15
CA GLU A 218 30.35 4.53 19.83
C GLU A 218 29.40 4.90 18.68
N LEU A 219 28.15 4.45 18.72
CA LEU A 219 27.15 4.78 17.69
C LEU A 219 26.80 6.27 17.67
N ALA A 220 26.80 6.93 18.84
CA ALA A 220 26.58 8.38 18.93
C ALA A 220 27.73 9.16 18.27
N LEU A 221 28.98 8.72 18.42
CA LEU A 221 30.14 9.32 17.74
C LEU A 221 30.08 9.12 16.23
N ILE A 222 29.77 7.90 15.77
CA ILE A 222 29.60 7.59 14.34
C ILE A 222 28.49 8.44 13.73
N ARG A 223 27.37 8.62 14.45
CA ARG A 223 26.27 9.46 14.01
C ARG A 223 26.67 10.94 13.94
N ALA A 224 27.38 11.43 14.94
CA ALA A 224 27.86 12.82 14.95
C ALA A 224 28.87 13.10 13.82
N GLU A 225 29.71 12.11 13.47
CA GLU A 225 30.67 12.21 12.36
C GLU A 225 29.98 12.07 10.99
N ALA A 226 28.95 11.23 10.88
CA ALA A 226 28.12 11.15 9.66
C ALA A 226 27.23 12.38 9.46
N GLU A 227 26.81 13.06 10.55
CA GLU A 227 26.03 14.30 10.50
C GLU A 227 26.91 15.51 10.14
N SER A 228 28.22 15.49 10.46
CA SER A 228 29.15 16.55 10.04
C SER A 228 29.56 16.44 8.57
N GLU A 229 29.56 15.24 7.97
CA GLU A 229 29.94 15.04 6.56
C GLU A 229 28.81 15.32 5.55
N LYS A 230 27.54 15.49 5.97
CA LYS A 230 26.39 15.46 5.03
C LYS A 230 25.75 16.80 4.64
N HIS A 231 26.24 17.96 5.08
CA HIS A 231 25.68 19.23 4.58
C HIS A 231 26.66 20.40 4.69
N GLU A 232 27.55 20.53 3.72
CA GLU A 232 27.98 21.87 3.30
C GLU A 232 26.92 22.38 2.30
N LEU A 233 25.96 23.16 2.78
CA LEU A 233 25.13 23.99 1.91
C LEU A 233 26.07 24.88 1.10
N SER A 234 25.77 25.12 -0.19
CA SER A 234 26.59 26.07 -0.96
C SER A 234 26.60 27.42 -0.25
N VAL A 235 27.75 28.11 -0.26
CA VAL A 235 27.89 29.50 0.23
C VAL A 235 26.77 30.41 -0.33
N LEU A 236 26.29 30.08 -1.54
CA LEU A 236 25.16 30.76 -2.17
C LEU A 236 23.82 30.48 -1.47
N CYS A 237 23.56 29.24 -1.05
CA CYS A 237 22.37 28.87 -0.30
C CYS A 237 22.38 29.52 1.09
N GLU A 238 23.53 29.55 1.77
CA GLU A 238 23.69 30.25 3.05
C GLU A 238 23.43 31.75 2.94
N ALA A 239 23.94 32.41 1.88
CA ALA A 239 23.66 33.82 1.65
C ALA A 239 22.16 34.11 1.46
N PHE A 240 21.43 33.23 0.75
CA PHE A 240 19.98 33.37 0.61
C PHE A 240 19.22 33.09 1.91
N ILE A 241 19.70 32.16 2.74
CA ILE A 241 19.14 31.89 4.06
C ILE A 241 19.23 33.14 4.95
N ASP A 242 20.36 33.84 4.93
CA ASP A 242 20.56 35.06 5.70
C ASP A 242 19.66 36.21 5.20
N GLU A 243 19.49 36.34 3.88
CA GLU A 243 18.59 37.35 3.30
C GLU A 243 17.12 37.08 3.63
N ILE A 244 16.67 35.82 3.58
CA ILE A 244 15.31 35.44 3.99
C ILE A 244 15.10 35.76 5.47
N SER A 245 16.09 35.46 6.31
CA SER A 245 16.01 35.70 7.75
C SER A 245 15.93 37.19 8.09
N ASN A 246 16.68 38.03 7.36
CA ASN A 246 16.76 39.48 7.55
C ASN A 246 15.66 40.28 6.82
N SER A 247 14.83 39.64 5.99
CA SER A 247 13.69 40.29 5.33
C SER A 247 12.70 40.87 6.35
N LYS A 248 12.18 42.07 6.06
CA LYS A 248 11.29 42.84 6.95
C LYS A 248 9.87 43.02 6.39
N SER A 249 9.67 42.74 5.11
CA SER A 249 8.41 42.93 4.41
C SER A 249 8.11 41.75 3.48
N LYS A 250 6.85 41.64 3.05
CA LYS A 250 6.41 40.61 2.11
C LYS A 250 6.97 40.88 0.71
N GLU A 251 7.14 42.14 0.37
CA GLU A 251 7.75 42.62 -0.88
C GLU A 251 9.23 42.23 -0.97
N ASP A 252 9.98 42.28 0.14
CA ASP A 252 11.36 41.81 0.19
C ASP A 252 11.45 40.29 -0.07
N LEU A 253 10.51 39.51 0.50
CA LEU A 253 10.45 38.06 0.26
C LEU A 253 10.14 37.71 -1.20
N ASP A 254 9.26 38.47 -1.85
CA ASP A 254 8.93 38.27 -3.26
C ASP A 254 10.12 38.63 -4.17
N PHE A 255 10.90 39.65 -3.80
CA PHE A 255 12.15 39.99 -4.50
C PHE A 255 13.18 38.87 -4.35
N ILE A 256 13.37 38.34 -3.14
CA ILE A 256 14.29 37.21 -2.86
C ILE A 256 13.83 35.96 -3.63
N ARG A 257 12.53 35.66 -3.65
CA ARG A 257 11.95 34.55 -4.42
C ARG A 257 12.21 34.69 -5.92
N SER A 258 12.06 35.89 -6.49
CA SER A 258 12.36 36.14 -7.90
C SER A 258 13.86 35.93 -8.21
N ARG A 259 14.73 36.32 -7.28
CA ARG A 259 16.19 36.16 -7.40
C ARG A 259 16.63 34.70 -7.29
N ILE A 260 15.99 33.91 -6.43
CA ILE A 260 16.21 32.45 -6.33
C ILE A 260 15.77 31.76 -7.63
N ASN A 261 14.59 32.09 -8.15
CA ASN A 261 14.06 31.49 -9.39
C ASN A 261 14.84 31.86 -10.66
N SER A 262 15.51 33.02 -10.64
CA SER A 262 16.34 33.48 -11.75
C SER A 262 17.79 32.98 -11.66
N ASN A 263 18.16 32.32 -10.55
CA ASN A 263 19.50 31.84 -10.31
C ASN A 263 19.67 30.39 -10.78
N GLY A 264 20.58 30.16 -11.74
CA GLY A 264 20.86 28.83 -12.29
C GLY A 264 21.89 28.00 -11.50
N GLY A 265 22.45 28.55 -10.41
CA GLY A 265 23.53 27.92 -9.63
C GLY A 265 23.09 27.15 -8.38
N LEU A 266 21.78 27.06 -8.10
CA LEU A 266 21.24 26.32 -6.95
C LEU A 266 20.79 24.92 -7.38
N THR A 267 21.11 23.92 -6.56
CA THR A 267 20.63 22.56 -6.75
C THR A 267 19.12 22.44 -6.45
N GLU A 268 18.49 21.36 -6.91
CA GLU A 268 17.06 21.10 -6.64
C GLU A 268 16.77 21.01 -5.13
N VAL A 269 17.72 20.46 -4.36
CA VAL A 269 17.63 20.32 -2.90
C VAL A 269 17.69 21.69 -2.20
N GLU A 270 18.63 22.54 -2.61
CA GLU A 270 18.75 23.90 -2.06
C GLU A 270 17.54 24.77 -2.40
N ASN A 271 17.00 24.64 -3.61
CA ASN A 271 15.78 25.34 -4.01
C ASN A 271 14.57 24.92 -3.17
N ALA A 272 14.44 23.63 -2.85
CA ALA A 272 13.37 23.12 -2.00
C ALA A 272 13.49 23.64 -0.55
N GLU A 273 14.70 23.69 -0.01
CA GLU A 273 14.99 24.22 1.34
C GLU A 273 14.68 25.72 1.41
N LEU A 274 15.14 26.51 0.43
CA LEU A 274 14.87 27.95 0.36
C LEU A 274 13.38 28.25 0.17
N CYS A 275 12.66 27.47 -0.64
CA CYS A 275 11.21 27.60 -0.79
C CYS A 275 10.47 27.35 0.53
N THR A 276 10.91 26.36 1.30
CA THR A 276 10.33 26.04 2.61
C THR A 276 10.53 27.21 3.58
N ARG A 277 11.74 27.77 3.65
CA ARG A 277 12.05 28.92 4.53
C ARG A 277 11.32 30.20 4.12
N LEU A 278 11.19 30.48 2.82
CA LEU A 278 10.38 31.60 2.32
C LEU A 278 8.92 31.49 2.78
N ASN A 279 8.31 30.30 2.68
CA ASN A 279 6.93 30.08 3.08
C ASN A 279 6.75 30.19 4.61
N ILE A 280 7.72 29.73 5.40
CA ILE A 280 7.69 29.89 6.86
C ILE A 280 7.78 31.38 7.23
N LYS A 281 8.72 32.12 6.63
CA LYS A 281 8.88 33.56 6.88
C LYS A 281 7.66 34.37 6.42
N ALA A 282 7.06 34.04 5.28
CA ALA A 282 5.83 34.68 4.80
C ALA A 282 4.67 34.57 5.81
N LYS A 283 4.52 33.41 6.46
CA LYS A 283 3.52 33.20 7.52
C LYS A 283 3.75 34.07 8.75
N THR A 284 4.99 34.46 9.04
CA THR A 284 5.29 35.36 10.17
C THR A 284 4.77 36.79 9.93
N PHE A 285 4.60 37.20 8.67
CA PHE A 285 4.00 38.49 8.31
C PHE A 285 2.47 38.46 8.26
N GLU A 286 1.85 37.28 8.06
CA GLU A 286 0.39 37.13 8.02
C GLU A 286 -0.25 37.02 9.43
N SER A 287 0.53 36.69 10.45
CA SER A 287 0.04 36.55 11.83
C SER A 287 -0.04 37.88 12.63
N ALA A 288 0.11 39.04 11.98
CA ALA A 288 0.29 40.34 12.63
C ALA A 288 -0.86 41.36 12.45
N GLU A 289 -2.08 40.95 12.06
CA GLU A 289 -3.25 41.85 12.15
C GLU A 289 -4.47 41.16 12.82
N PRO A 290 -5.09 41.78 13.85
CA PRO A 290 -6.27 41.24 14.51
C PRO A 290 -7.58 41.66 13.81
N SER A 291 -8.49 40.70 13.70
CA SER A 291 -9.86 40.85 13.21
C SER A 291 -10.75 41.70 14.13
N ILE A 292 -11.53 42.64 13.56
CA ILE A 292 -12.83 43.08 14.11
C ILE A 292 -13.82 43.32 12.95
N VAL A 293 -15.05 42.80 13.13
CA VAL A 293 -16.23 42.91 12.27
C VAL A 293 -17.19 44.02 12.74
N VAL A 294 -18.01 44.52 11.79
CA VAL A 294 -19.23 45.38 11.84
C VAL A 294 -19.07 46.82 12.36
N ASP A 295 -19.59 47.90 11.74
CA ASP A 295 -20.93 48.18 11.20
C ASP A 295 -20.90 49.37 10.18
N ALA A 296 -21.88 49.48 9.28
CA ALA A 296 -22.16 50.69 8.47
C ALA A 296 -23.11 51.65 9.24
N PRO A 297 -23.42 52.92 8.84
CA PRO A 297 -23.12 53.63 7.58
C PRO A 297 -22.69 55.12 7.72
N ASN A 298 -21.97 55.68 6.73
CA ASN A 298 -22.39 56.85 5.92
C ASN A 298 -21.26 57.34 4.99
N GLU A 299 -21.70 57.96 3.90
CA GLU A 299 -20.99 58.50 2.75
C GLU A 299 -19.78 59.41 3.07
N GLU A 300 -18.68 59.24 2.33
CA GLU A 300 -18.24 60.19 1.28
C GLU A 300 -16.88 59.75 0.71
N ILE A 301 -16.91 59.47 -0.61
CA ILE A 301 -15.89 59.78 -1.62
C ILE A 301 -14.42 59.53 -1.23
N ASN A 302 -13.85 58.43 -1.71
CA ASN A 302 -12.57 58.49 -2.44
C ASN A 302 -12.36 57.27 -3.33
N ASN A 303 -12.04 57.55 -4.59
CA ASN A 303 -11.67 56.61 -5.64
C ASN A 303 -10.46 55.78 -5.20
N ASP A 304 -10.55 54.44 -5.22
CA ASP A 304 -9.43 53.51 -5.53
C ASP A 304 -9.87 52.03 -5.40
N LYS A 305 -10.94 51.65 -6.10
CA LYS A 305 -11.27 50.23 -6.35
C LYS A 305 -11.27 49.98 -7.85
N LYS A 306 -10.14 49.55 -8.40
CA LYS A 306 -10.06 49.10 -9.80
C LYS A 306 -8.99 48.06 -10.19
N PRO A 307 -8.00 47.68 -9.38
CA PRO A 307 -7.06 46.63 -9.83
C PRO A 307 -7.60 45.19 -9.74
N ILE A 308 -8.36 44.85 -8.67
CA ILE A 308 -8.62 43.44 -8.31
C ILE A 308 -9.77 42.82 -9.13
N GLU A 309 -10.84 43.57 -9.42
CA GLU A 309 -11.98 43.05 -10.20
C GLU A 309 -11.65 42.88 -11.69
N GLU A 310 -10.73 43.69 -12.23
CA GLU A 310 -10.29 43.57 -13.62
C GLU A 310 -9.39 42.35 -13.85
N GLU A 311 -8.52 42.02 -12.88
CA GLU A 311 -7.66 40.83 -12.90
C GLU A 311 -8.49 39.54 -12.85
N GLU A 312 -9.48 39.50 -11.96
CA GLU A 312 -10.41 38.37 -11.85
C GLU A 312 -11.22 38.23 -13.16
N GLY A 313 -11.85 39.30 -13.66
CA GLY A 313 -12.58 39.25 -14.94
C GLY A 313 -11.75 38.75 -16.14
N LYS A 314 -10.44 39.04 -16.17
CA LYS A 314 -9.50 38.54 -17.19
C LYS A 314 -9.19 37.05 -17.00
N TYR A 315 -8.99 36.59 -15.76
CA TYR A 315 -8.77 35.18 -15.44
C TYR A 315 -9.97 34.32 -15.87
N GLN A 316 -11.19 34.71 -15.50
CA GLN A 316 -12.42 33.96 -15.83
C GLN A 316 -12.59 33.81 -17.34
N LYS A 317 -12.39 34.89 -18.10
CA LYS A 317 -12.47 34.88 -19.57
C LYS A 317 -11.44 33.92 -20.18
N LYS A 318 -10.19 34.00 -19.72
CA LYS A 318 -9.10 33.14 -20.19
C LYS A 318 -9.33 31.67 -19.82
N LEU A 319 -9.90 31.38 -18.65
CA LEU A 319 -10.26 30.03 -18.24
C LEU A 319 -11.33 29.42 -19.14
N VAL A 320 -12.38 30.17 -19.49
CA VAL A 320 -13.44 29.71 -20.39
C VAL A 320 -12.89 29.44 -21.79
N GLU A 321 -12.04 30.33 -22.31
CA GLU A 321 -11.39 30.17 -23.61
C GLU A 321 -10.50 28.91 -23.66
N LEU A 322 -9.67 28.69 -22.62
CA LEU A 322 -8.80 27.52 -22.55
C LEU A 322 -9.58 26.21 -22.41
N LYS A 323 -10.68 26.20 -21.64
CA LYS A 323 -11.58 25.03 -21.56
C LYS A 323 -12.20 24.70 -22.91
N LYS A 324 -12.67 25.72 -23.64
CA LYS A 324 -13.18 25.53 -25.01
C LYS A 324 -12.13 24.93 -25.94
N ARG A 325 -10.88 25.40 -25.87
CA ARG A 325 -9.76 24.84 -26.66
C ARG A 325 -9.44 23.39 -26.30
N VAL A 326 -9.62 23.00 -25.04
CA VAL A 326 -9.51 21.58 -24.62
C VAL A 326 -10.60 20.74 -25.28
N ASP A 327 -11.85 21.22 -25.32
CA ASP A 327 -12.96 20.49 -25.94
C ASP A 327 -12.78 20.31 -27.45
N GLU A 328 -12.27 21.33 -28.14
CA GLU A 328 -12.01 21.31 -29.57
C GLU A 328 -10.80 20.43 -29.95
N SER A 329 -9.96 20.06 -28.99
CA SER A 329 -8.76 19.25 -29.22
C SER A 329 -9.13 17.78 -29.49
N LYS A 330 -8.46 17.19 -30.48
CA LYS A 330 -8.69 15.81 -30.94
C LYS A 330 -7.57 14.85 -30.56
N THR A 331 -6.42 15.38 -30.15
CA THR A 331 -5.26 14.58 -29.77
C THR A 331 -4.79 14.87 -28.35
N VAL A 332 -4.14 13.88 -27.74
CA VAL A 332 -3.54 14.01 -26.40
C VAL A 332 -2.53 15.15 -26.34
N THR A 333 -1.76 15.35 -27.41
CA THR A 333 -0.75 16.41 -27.53
C THR A 333 -1.39 17.80 -27.56
N GLU A 334 -2.47 17.99 -28.32
CA GLU A 334 -3.21 19.26 -28.39
C GLU A 334 -3.81 19.62 -27.03
N VAL A 335 -4.42 18.65 -26.34
CA VAL A 335 -4.98 18.84 -25.00
C VAL A 335 -3.89 19.25 -24.00
N ASN A 336 -2.75 18.58 -24.01
CA ASN A 336 -1.64 18.89 -23.10
C ASN A 336 -0.97 20.23 -23.41
N ALA A 337 -0.97 20.68 -24.67
CA ALA A 337 -0.41 21.97 -25.07
C ALA A 337 -1.12 23.16 -24.40
N VAL A 338 -2.40 23.01 -24.01
CA VAL A 338 -3.19 24.07 -23.35
C VAL A 338 -2.55 24.49 -22.02
N THR A 339 -1.85 23.58 -21.33
CA THR A 339 -1.16 23.87 -20.06
C THR A 339 -0.04 24.93 -20.18
N LYS A 340 0.50 25.15 -21.38
CA LYS A 340 1.53 26.16 -21.64
C LYS A 340 1.00 27.59 -21.45
N TYR A 341 -0.31 27.80 -21.58
CA TYR A 341 -0.94 29.11 -21.43
C TYR A 341 -1.25 29.49 -19.97
N THR A 342 -0.97 28.59 -19.03
CA THR A 342 -1.22 28.76 -17.57
C THR A 342 0.06 28.75 -16.74
N THR A 343 1.22 29.05 -17.32
CA THR A 343 2.51 29.09 -16.60
C THR A 343 2.57 30.19 -15.54
N GLN A 344 1.78 31.24 -15.71
CA GLN A 344 1.71 32.41 -14.82
C GLN A 344 0.60 32.29 -13.75
N TRP A 345 -0.17 31.19 -13.77
CA TRP A 345 -1.31 30.99 -12.87
C TRP A 345 -0.88 30.33 -11.56
N SER A 346 -1.57 30.67 -10.48
CA SER A 346 -1.41 29.95 -9.21
C SER A 346 -1.92 28.51 -9.31
N ALA A 347 -1.55 27.67 -8.35
CA ALA A 347 -2.01 26.28 -8.30
C ALA A 347 -3.55 26.18 -8.22
N GLU A 348 -4.19 27.07 -7.46
CA GLU A 348 -5.64 27.12 -7.30
C GLU A 348 -6.35 27.57 -8.59
N GLN A 349 -5.79 28.55 -9.30
CA GLN A 349 -6.31 29.01 -10.60
C GLN A 349 -6.16 27.96 -11.70
N ARG A 350 -5.12 27.12 -11.62
CA ARG A 350 -4.85 26.07 -12.62
C ARG A 350 -5.67 24.80 -12.40
N ALA A 351 -6.07 24.51 -11.17
CA ALA A 351 -6.86 23.33 -10.80
C ALA A 351 -8.12 23.08 -11.67
N PRO A 352 -9.02 24.07 -11.91
CA PRO A 352 -10.23 23.84 -12.70
C PRO A 352 -9.95 23.52 -14.18
N LEU A 353 -8.84 24.01 -14.75
CA LEU A 353 -8.44 23.67 -16.11
C LEU A 353 -7.82 22.26 -16.17
N LEU A 354 -6.98 21.90 -15.20
CA LEU A 354 -6.36 20.56 -15.13
C LEU A 354 -7.40 19.45 -15.00
N GLN A 355 -8.44 19.66 -14.18
CA GLN A 355 -9.56 18.71 -14.08
C GLN A 355 -10.28 18.54 -15.42
N HIS A 356 -10.44 19.62 -16.19
CA HIS A 356 -11.04 19.58 -17.53
C HIS A 356 -10.18 18.81 -18.54
N ILE A 357 -8.87 19.07 -18.52
CA ILE A 357 -7.88 18.36 -19.32
C ILE A 357 -7.91 16.87 -19.02
N HIS A 358 -7.88 16.47 -17.74
CA HIS A 358 -7.95 15.05 -17.36
C HIS A 358 -9.23 14.38 -17.84
N ARG A 359 -10.37 15.09 -17.78
CA ARG A 359 -11.65 14.58 -18.30
C ARG A 359 -11.56 14.34 -19.82
N ARG A 360 -11.10 15.32 -20.59
CA ARG A 360 -10.98 15.19 -22.05
C ARG A 360 -9.99 14.10 -22.47
N LEU A 361 -8.86 13.98 -21.78
CA LEU A 361 -7.90 12.89 -22.02
C LEU A 361 -8.51 11.51 -21.80
N LYS A 362 -9.37 11.36 -20.78
CA LYS A 362 -10.10 10.12 -20.53
C LYS A 362 -11.08 9.80 -21.65
N GLU A 363 -11.77 10.80 -22.19
CA GLU A 363 -12.66 10.66 -23.34
C GLU A 363 -11.90 10.24 -24.61
N LEU A 364 -10.80 10.92 -24.94
CA LEU A 364 -9.96 10.57 -26.09
C LEU A 364 -9.41 9.14 -25.99
N LYS A 365 -9.04 8.69 -24.78
CA LYS A 365 -8.63 7.30 -24.54
C LYS A 365 -9.79 6.33 -24.80
N LYS A 366 -11.00 6.67 -24.39
CA LYS A 366 -12.21 5.86 -24.61
C LYS A 366 -12.60 5.82 -26.09
N GLU A 367 -12.54 6.95 -26.80
CA GLU A 367 -12.78 7.05 -28.25
C GLU A 367 -11.76 6.21 -29.04
N LYS A 368 -10.48 6.26 -28.65
CA LYS A 368 -9.43 5.42 -29.24
C LYS A 368 -9.71 3.92 -29.02
N GLN A 369 -10.07 3.52 -27.81
CA GLN A 369 -10.40 2.12 -27.50
C GLN A 369 -11.69 1.64 -28.20
N ALA A 370 -12.64 2.53 -28.47
CA ALA A 370 -13.87 2.19 -29.18
C ALA A 370 -13.69 2.05 -30.70
N ASN A 371 -12.78 2.83 -31.29
CA ASN A 371 -12.51 2.84 -32.74
C ASN A 371 -11.41 1.88 -33.16
N GLU A 372 -10.55 1.44 -32.24
CA GLU A 372 -9.51 0.45 -32.53
C GLU A 372 -10.12 -0.96 -32.52
N PRO A 373 -9.97 -1.77 -33.59
CA PRO A 373 -10.53 -3.11 -33.64
C PRO A 373 -9.98 -3.93 -32.48
N SER A 374 -10.86 -4.73 -31.86
CA SER A 374 -10.47 -5.54 -30.70
C SER A 374 -9.27 -6.40 -31.03
N LEU A 375 -8.42 -6.68 -30.03
CA LEU A 375 -7.22 -7.48 -30.24
C LEU A 375 -7.54 -8.85 -30.87
N LEU A 376 -8.70 -9.41 -30.54
CA LEU A 376 -9.21 -10.64 -31.18
C LEU A 376 -9.41 -10.48 -32.69
N VAL A 377 -10.01 -9.38 -33.14
CA VAL A 377 -10.19 -9.07 -34.57
C VAL A 377 -8.84 -8.84 -35.25
N LYS A 378 -7.87 -8.24 -34.56
CA LYS A 378 -6.50 -8.07 -35.07
C LYS A 378 -5.77 -9.41 -35.23
N ILE A 379 -5.93 -10.32 -34.27
CA ILE A 379 -5.38 -11.68 -34.34
C ILE A 379 -6.00 -12.45 -35.50
N GLN A 380 -7.33 -12.41 -35.65
CA GLN A 380 -8.03 -13.13 -36.74
C GLN A 380 -7.64 -12.64 -38.13
N ASN A 381 -7.36 -11.35 -38.30
CA ASN A 381 -6.96 -10.76 -39.58
C ASN A 381 -5.45 -10.64 -39.78
N ALA A 382 -4.63 -11.22 -38.89
CA ALA A 382 -3.18 -11.17 -39.02
C ALA A 382 -2.73 -11.83 -40.33
N SER A 383 -1.86 -11.13 -41.07
CA SER A 383 -1.36 -11.56 -42.39
C SER A 383 -0.19 -12.54 -42.30
N ASP A 384 0.60 -12.46 -41.22
CA ASP A 384 1.87 -13.17 -41.09
C ASP A 384 2.20 -13.49 -39.62
N LEU A 385 3.12 -14.45 -39.43
CA LEU A 385 3.51 -14.93 -38.11
C LEU A 385 4.19 -13.86 -37.25
N ALA A 386 4.94 -12.93 -37.87
CA ALA A 386 5.63 -11.87 -37.14
C ALA A 386 4.64 -10.90 -36.49
N THR A 387 3.52 -10.58 -37.15
CA THR A 387 2.45 -9.77 -36.54
C THR A 387 1.76 -10.48 -35.37
N LEU A 388 1.64 -11.81 -35.41
CA LEU A 388 1.08 -12.59 -34.31
C LEU A 388 1.99 -12.61 -33.08
N ASP A 389 3.30 -12.70 -33.26
CA ASP A 389 4.27 -12.67 -32.16
C ASP A 389 4.26 -11.32 -31.42
N VAL A 390 4.03 -10.21 -32.14
CA VAL A 390 3.82 -8.89 -31.52
C VAL A 390 2.54 -8.86 -30.69
N TYR A 391 1.43 -9.42 -31.21
CA TYR A 391 0.18 -9.51 -30.44
C TYR A 391 0.30 -10.46 -29.25
N GLU A 392 1.14 -11.50 -29.33
CA GLU A 392 1.42 -12.39 -28.20
C GLU A 392 2.01 -11.60 -27.03
N ILE A 393 2.96 -10.71 -27.28
CA ILE A 393 3.50 -9.81 -26.25
C ILE A 393 2.41 -8.90 -25.65
N ASP A 394 1.55 -8.34 -26.50
CA ASP A 394 0.44 -7.47 -26.05
C ASP A 394 -0.59 -8.23 -25.20
N ILE A 395 -0.84 -9.52 -25.48
CA ILE A 395 -1.74 -10.37 -24.67
C ILE A 395 -1.21 -10.60 -23.27
N HIS A 396 0.10 -10.79 -23.11
CA HIS A 396 0.70 -10.96 -21.78
C HIS A 396 0.51 -9.73 -20.88
N SER A 397 0.20 -8.57 -21.47
CA SER A 397 -0.14 -7.34 -20.76
C SER A 397 -1.65 -7.17 -20.48
N LEU A 398 -2.51 -8.08 -20.96
CA LEU A 398 -3.95 -8.09 -20.68
C LEU A 398 -4.29 -8.78 -19.34
N ASP A 399 -5.52 -8.59 -18.88
CA ASP A 399 -6.07 -9.27 -17.71
C ASP A 399 -5.86 -10.79 -17.78
N PRO A 400 -5.32 -11.45 -16.74
CA PRO A 400 -5.06 -12.89 -16.70
C PRO A 400 -6.25 -13.77 -17.09
N LEU A 401 -7.50 -13.33 -16.85
CA LEU A 401 -8.70 -14.07 -17.23
C LEU A 401 -8.99 -14.02 -18.75
N ALA A 402 -8.53 -12.96 -19.43
CA ALA A 402 -8.69 -12.78 -20.87
C ALA A 402 -7.55 -13.44 -21.68
N GLN A 403 -6.38 -13.66 -21.08
CA GLN A 403 -5.21 -14.22 -21.76
C GLN A 403 -5.45 -15.60 -22.40
N PRO A 404 -6.06 -16.60 -21.72
CA PRO A 404 -6.24 -17.93 -22.31
C PRO A 404 -7.04 -17.90 -23.62
N LYS A 405 -8.09 -17.09 -23.67
CA LYS A 405 -8.95 -16.95 -24.85
C LYS A 405 -8.21 -16.29 -26.02
N MET A 406 -7.38 -15.28 -25.75
CA MET A 406 -6.58 -14.61 -26.80
C MET A 406 -5.43 -15.49 -27.28
N MET A 407 -4.78 -16.24 -26.38
CA MET A 407 -3.74 -17.21 -26.73
C MET A 407 -4.28 -18.34 -27.60
N GLN A 408 -5.48 -18.84 -27.32
CA GLN A 408 -6.16 -19.81 -28.19
C GLN A 408 -6.41 -19.24 -29.60
N ALA A 409 -6.78 -17.96 -29.71
CA ALA A 409 -6.95 -17.31 -31.01
C ALA A 409 -5.63 -17.18 -31.78
N ILE A 410 -4.52 -16.87 -31.10
CA ILE A 410 -3.18 -16.86 -31.71
C ILE A 410 -2.82 -18.25 -32.22
N THR A 411 -2.92 -19.29 -31.38
CA THR A 411 -2.58 -20.66 -31.78
C THR A 411 -3.40 -21.13 -32.98
N THR A 412 -4.69 -20.78 -33.00
CA THR A 412 -5.57 -21.07 -34.14
C THR A 412 -5.09 -20.38 -35.41
N ARG A 413 -4.80 -19.07 -35.33
CA ARG A 413 -4.34 -18.30 -36.49
C ARG A 413 -2.95 -18.72 -36.97
N LYS A 414 -2.01 -19.02 -36.07
CA LYS A 414 -0.68 -19.56 -36.40
C LYS A 414 -0.82 -20.83 -37.23
N LYS A 415 -1.71 -21.74 -36.81
CA LYS A 415 -2.01 -22.97 -37.54
C LYS A 415 -2.63 -22.71 -38.92
N GLU A 416 -3.56 -21.77 -39.04
CA GLU A 416 -4.15 -21.39 -40.33
C GLU A 416 -3.10 -20.83 -41.30
N LEU A 417 -2.19 -19.98 -40.83
CA LEU A 417 -1.10 -19.43 -41.64
C LEU A 417 -0.10 -20.52 -42.05
N ASP A 418 0.22 -21.45 -41.16
CA ASP A 418 1.08 -22.60 -41.47
C ASP A 418 0.43 -23.55 -42.50
N GLN A 419 -0.88 -23.78 -42.38
CA GLN A 419 -1.65 -24.58 -43.34
C GLN A 419 -1.72 -23.90 -44.71
N ALA A 420 -2.03 -22.61 -44.76
CA ALA A 420 -2.03 -21.85 -46.01
C ALA A 420 -0.65 -21.88 -46.67
N LYS A 421 0.43 -21.70 -45.90
CA LYS A 421 1.80 -21.78 -46.42
C LYS A 421 2.15 -23.16 -46.99
N ASN A 422 1.65 -24.24 -46.37
CA ASN A 422 1.85 -25.60 -46.85
C ASN A 422 0.99 -25.94 -48.08
N GLU A 423 -0.22 -25.37 -48.22
CA GLU A 423 -1.05 -25.53 -49.43
C GLU A 423 -0.38 -24.91 -50.66
N TYR A 424 0.23 -23.71 -50.53
CA TYR A 424 1.01 -23.10 -51.63
C TYR A 424 2.23 -23.92 -52.05
N LEU A 425 2.79 -24.76 -51.17
CA LEU A 425 3.93 -25.63 -51.47
C LEU A 425 3.52 -26.93 -52.19
N ILE A 426 2.24 -27.32 -52.13
CA ILE A 426 1.74 -28.56 -52.76
C ILE A 426 1.29 -28.30 -54.20
N ASP A 427 0.82 -27.09 -54.52
CA ASP A 427 0.39 -26.70 -55.87
C ASP A 427 1.53 -26.34 -56.82
N GLU A 428 2.77 -26.17 -56.33
CA GLU A 428 3.95 -25.87 -57.17
C GLU A 428 4.64 -27.15 -57.72
N ASP A 429 4.22 -28.33 -57.24
CA ASP A 429 4.83 -29.63 -57.53
C ASP A 429 3.85 -30.62 -58.21
N LEU A 430 3.01 -30.14 -59.13
CA LEU A 430 2.37 -31.00 -60.14
C LEU A 430 2.72 -30.56 -61.59
N PRO A 431 3.15 -31.50 -62.45
CA PRO A 431 3.67 -31.23 -63.81
C PRO A 431 2.63 -30.78 -64.82
#